data_AF-A0A6N6JKF1-F1
#
_entry.id   AF-A0A6N6JKF1-F1
#
_cell.length_a   1.000
_cell.length_b   1.000
_cell.length_c   1.000
_cell.angle_alpha   90.00
_cell.angle_beta   90.00
_cell.angle_gamma   90.00
#
_symmetry.space_group_name_H-M   'P 1'
#
loop_
_entity.id
_entity.type
_entity.pdbx_description
1 polymer ?
#
loop_
_entity_poly.entity_id
_entity_poly.type
_entity_poly.pdbx_seq_one_letter_code
_entity_poly.pdbx_strand_id
1 'polypeptide(L)'
;MTTYRWRELADHGWVLWTSFQFDMADAQLDEDKRFLGKKYAYAKLSDGPPEIGLAVYGFSMQEGTLARQERSILREPSRDTEPSPRGDGNSHYFEWRESMLVSMKGPDVDAKAISFTSTYDVYVKEYCTFSS
;
A
#
# COMPACT_ATOMS: atom_id res chain seq x y z
N MET A 1 -9.75 -1.73 0.47
CA MET A 1 -8.72 -1.92 -0.58
C MET A 1 -7.82 -3.11 -0.24
N THR A 2 -7.36 -3.85 -1.26
CA THR A 2 -6.32 -4.88 -1.09
C THR A 2 -5.17 -4.62 -2.07
N THR A 3 -3.92 -4.71 -1.59
CA THR A 3 -2.72 -4.54 -2.42
C THR A 3 -1.85 -5.79 -2.34
N TYR A 4 -1.09 -6.07 -3.40
CA TYR A 4 -0.17 -7.20 -3.46
C TYR A 4 1.18 -6.75 -4.00
N ARG A 5 2.26 -7.21 -3.37
CA ARG A 5 3.63 -7.03 -3.86
C ARG A 5 4.30 -8.38 -3.96
N TRP A 6 4.66 -8.78 -5.17
CA TRP A 6 5.48 -9.95 -5.43
C TRP A 6 6.96 -9.57 -5.51
N ARG A 7 7.84 -10.48 -5.10
CA ARG A 7 9.29 -10.33 -5.19
C ARG A 7 9.89 -11.64 -5.65
N GLU A 8 10.74 -11.57 -6.67
CA GLU A 8 11.58 -12.70 -7.06
C GLU A 8 12.80 -12.78 -6.13
N LEU A 9 13.04 -13.97 -5.57
CA LEU A 9 14.15 -14.29 -4.70
C LEU A 9 14.93 -15.45 -5.32
N ALA A 10 16.27 -15.37 -5.29
CA ALA A 10 17.15 -16.34 -5.95
C ALA A 10 16.82 -17.80 -5.60
N ASP A 11 16.58 -18.09 -4.31
CA ASP A 11 16.37 -19.46 -3.82
C ASP A 11 14.89 -19.87 -3.69
N HIS A 12 13.95 -18.95 -3.96
CA HIS A 12 12.52 -19.18 -3.71
C HIS A 12 11.61 -18.81 -4.90
N GLY A 13 12.16 -18.26 -5.98
CA GLY A 13 11.37 -17.76 -7.10
C GLY A 13 10.46 -16.60 -6.72
N TRP A 14 9.28 -16.53 -7.33
CA TRP A 14 8.29 -15.48 -7.07
C TRP A 14 7.52 -15.74 -5.77
N VAL A 15 7.75 -14.88 -4.78
CA VAL A 15 7.10 -14.93 -3.48
C VAL A 15 6.17 -13.72 -3.31
N LEU A 16 4.98 -13.93 -2.75
CA LEU A 16 4.17 -12.83 -2.28
C LEU A 16 4.90 -12.18 -1.10
N TRP A 17 5.52 -11.04 -1.35
CA TRP A 17 6.38 -10.40 -0.38
C TRP A 17 5.59 -9.71 0.73
N THR A 18 4.46 -9.10 0.35
CA THR A 18 3.49 -8.53 1.29
C THR A 18 2.17 -8.22 0.58
N SER A 19 1.08 -8.24 1.35
CA SER A 19 -0.20 -7.66 0.96
C SER A 19 -0.72 -6.77 2.10
N PHE A 20 -1.51 -5.76 1.78
CA PHE A 20 -2.29 -5.01 2.76
C PHE A 20 -3.77 -5.13 2.43
N GLN A 21 -4.61 -5.28 3.44
CA GLN A 21 -6.06 -5.19 3.34
C GLN A 21 -6.60 -4.28 4.45
N PHE A 22 -7.42 -3.32 4.07
CA PHE A 22 -8.06 -2.38 4.98
C PHE A 22 -9.37 -1.85 4.39
N ASP A 23 -10.28 -1.38 5.25
CA ASP A 23 -11.45 -0.64 4.80
C ASP A 23 -11.03 0.78 4.39
N MET A 24 -11.50 1.23 3.23
CA MET A 24 -11.20 2.58 2.76
C MET A 24 -11.96 3.65 3.55
N ALA A 25 -13.07 3.30 4.22
CA ALA A 25 -13.75 4.21 5.15
C ALA A 25 -12.89 4.50 6.39
N ASP A 26 -12.14 3.50 6.85
CA ASP A 26 -11.29 3.59 8.04
C ASP A 26 -9.89 4.15 7.75
N ALA A 27 -9.59 4.52 6.50
CA ALA A 27 -8.26 4.95 6.08
C ALA A 27 -8.27 6.33 5.44
N GLN A 28 -7.38 7.19 5.91
CA GLN A 28 -7.09 8.48 5.31
C GLN A 28 -5.86 8.38 4.41
N LEU A 29 -5.98 8.90 3.18
CA LEU A 29 -4.84 9.12 2.31
C LEU A 29 -4.07 10.36 2.77
N ASP A 30 -2.81 10.18 3.13
CA ASP A 30 -1.97 11.21 3.75
C ASP A 30 -1.53 12.28 2.74
N GLU A 31 -1.41 13.52 3.20
CA GLU A 31 -0.73 14.57 2.44
C GLU A 31 0.80 14.44 2.53
N ASP A 32 1.49 14.71 1.42
CA ASP A 32 2.94 14.89 1.40
C ASP A 32 3.28 16.14 2.21
N LYS A 33 3.92 15.93 3.36
CA LYS A 33 4.32 17.00 4.29
C LYS A 33 5.20 18.07 3.66
N ARG A 34 5.82 17.80 2.51
CA ARG A 34 6.67 18.75 1.77
C ARG A 34 5.86 19.64 0.81
N PHE A 35 4.67 19.20 0.40
CA PHE A 35 3.85 19.86 -0.60
C PHE A 35 2.37 19.80 -0.18
N LEU A 36 1.89 20.87 0.48
CA LEU A 36 0.51 20.98 0.95
C LEU A 36 -0.50 20.70 -0.17
N GLY A 37 -1.52 19.88 0.13
CA GLY A 37 -2.54 19.47 -0.83
C GLY A 37 -2.12 18.39 -1.84
N LYS A 38 -0.85 17.96 -1.86
CA LYS A 38 -0.42 16.81 -2.67
C LYS A 38 -0.54 15.54 -1.84
N LYS A 39 -1.26 14.53 -2.33
CA LYS A 39 -1.53 13.26 -1.61
C LYS A 39 -0.59 12.11 -1.96
N TYR A 40 0.55 12.41 -2.58
CA TYR A 40 1.59 11.44 -2.92
C TYR A 40 2.93 12.12 -3.13
N ALA A 41 3.99 11.41 -2.78
CA ALA A 41 5.35 11.77 -3.16
C ALA A 41 5.64 11.25 -4.57
N TYR A 42 6.32 12.05 -5.40
CA TYR A 42 6.82 11.63 -6.71
C TYR A 42 8.33 11.81 -6.78
N ALA A 43 9.01 10.83 -7.37
CA ALA A 43 10.41 10.93 -7.74
C ALA A 43 10.61 10.37 -9.15
N LYS A 44 11.33 11.11 -9.98
CA LYS A 44 11.82 10.58 -11.25
C LYS A 44 13.05 9.71 -10.99
N LEU A 45 13.06 8.49 -11.56
CA LEU A 45 14.16 7.53 -11.41
C LEU A 45 15.03 7.42 -12.67
N SER A 46 14.48 7.66 -13.86
CA SER A 46 15.22 7.65 -15.12
C SER A 46 14.56 8.54 -16.16
N ASP A 47 15.36 9.35 -16.86
CA ASP A 47 14.93 10.28 -17.92
C ASP A 47 14.82 9.63 -19.32
N GLY A 48 15.04 8.32 -19.45
CA GLY A 48 14.99 7.65 -20.75
C GLY A 48 13.60 7.69 -21.41
N PRO A 49 13.45 7.29 -22.68
CA PRO A 49 12.15 6.95 -23.25
C PRO A 49 11.84 5.46 -23.02
N PRO A 50 10.83 5.09 -22.20
CA PRO A 50 9.95 5.97 -21.43
C PRO A 50 10.55 6.42 -20.10
N GLU A 51 10.12 7.59 -19.62
CA GLU A 51 10.52 8.11 -18.31
C GLU A 51 10.06 7.13 -17.24
N ILE A 52 10.93 6.79 -16.28
CA ILE A 52 10.57 5.91 -15.18
C ILE A 52 10.41 6.74 -13.91
N GLY A 53 9.20 6.73 -13.36
CA GLY A 53 8.86 7.39 -12.10
C GLY A 53 8.63 6.42 -10.95
N LEU A 54 8.58 6.98 -9.75
CA LEU A 54 8.17 6.35 -8.50
C LEU A 54 7.16 7.27 -7.80
N ALA A 55 5.98 6.75 -7.51
CA ALA A 55 5.00 7.39 -6.64
C ALA A 55 4.90 6.61 -5.33
N VAL A 56 4.75 7.34 -4.21
CA VAL A 56 4.52 6.76 -2.88
C VAL A 56 3.31 7.44 -2.24
N TYR A 57 2.38 6.62 -1.76
CA TYR A 57 1.16 7.00 -1.06
C TYR A 57 1.26 6.55 0.39
N GLY A 58 0.95 7.44 1.33
CA GLY A 58 0.76 7.10 2.73
C GLY A 58 -0.71 6.94 3.05
N PHE A 59 -1.04 5.93 3.84
CA PHE A 59 -2.35 5.83 4.45
C PHE A 59 -2.20 5.72 5.96
N SER A 60 -3.01 6.50 6.67
CA SER A 60 -3.18 6.41 8.12
C SER A 60 -4.57 5.85 8.42
N MET A 61 -4.65 4.87 9.33
CA MET A 61 -5.90 4.33 9.81
C MET A 61 -6.51 5.27 10.85
N GLN A 62 -7.84 5.34 10.90
CA GLN A 62 -8.55 6.06 11.96
C GLN A 62 -8.30 5.39 13.31
N GLU A 63 -8.39 6.18 14.38
CA GLU A 63 -8.17 5.70 15.75
C GLU A 63 -9.05 4.49 16.07
N GLY A 64 -8.44 3.43 16.61
CA GLY A 64 -9.14 2.18 16.94
C GLY A 64 -9.30 1.19 15.78
N THR A 65 -8.91 1.56 14.55
CA THR A 65 -8.94 0.66 13.39
C THR A 65 -7.53 0.28 12.96
N LEU A 66 -7.40 -0.89 12.32
CA LEU A 66 -6.10 -1.43 11.90
C LEU A 66 -6.19 -2.05 10.52
N ALA A 67 -5.19 -1.81 9.71
CA ALA A 67 -4.98 -2.52 8.45
C ALA A 67 -4.32 -3.87 8.71
N ARG A 68 -4.82 -4.90 8.05
CA ARG A 68 -4.18 -6.21 8.06
C ARG A 68 -3.08 -6.24 7.00
N GLN A 69 -1.85 -6.45 7.43
CA GLN A 69 -0.72 -6.68 6.55
C GLN A 69 -0.34 -8.17 6.57
N GLU A 70 -0.41 -8.84 5.44
CA GLU A 70 0.16 -10.17 5.28
C GLU A 70 1.62 -10.05 4.80
N ARG A 71 2.51 -10.85 5.36
CA ARG A 71 3.94 -10.85 5.03
C ARG A 71 4.48 -12.26 4.94
N SER A 72 5.43 -12.48 4.03
CA SER A 72 6.16 -13.74 3.95
C SER A 72 7.00 -13.98 5.20
N ILE A 73 7.10 -15.25 5.64
CA ILE A 73 8.00 -15.68 6.73
C ILE A 73 9.48 -15.42 6.45
N LEU A 74 9.84 -15.17 5.18
CA LEU A 74 11.20 -14.78 4.77
C LEU A 74 11.55 -13.34 5.18
N ARG A 75 10.67 -12.67 5.93
CA ARG A 75 10.87 -11.34 6.49
C ARG A 75 10.83 -11.43 8.01
N GLU A 76 11.72 -10.68 8.65
CA GLU A 76 11.65 -10.52 10.09
C GLU A 76 10.35 -9.78 10.48
N PRO A 77 9.59 -10.34 11.45
CA PRO A 77 8.51 -9.63 12.11
C PRO A 77 9.01 -8.33 12.72
N SER A 78 8.14 -7.32 12.69
CA SER A 78 8.42 -6.01 13.28
C SER A 78 7.52 -5.69 14.47
N ARG A 79 6.59 -6.59 14.79
CA ARG A 79 5.60 -6.52 15.87
C ARG A 79 5.04 -7.93 16.09
N ASP A 80 4.08 -8.05 17.00
CA ASP A 80 3.35 -9.30 17.23
C ASP A 80 2.63 -9.77 15.96
N THR A 81 2.65 -11.08 15.75
CA THR A 81 2.18 -11.70 14.51
C THR A 81 1.20 -12.83 14.78
N GLU A 82 0.27 -13.00 13.83
CA GLU A 82 -0.61 -14.17 13.77
C GLU A 82 -0.29 -15.01 12.53
N PRO A 83 -0.40 -16.34 12.55
CA PRO A 83 -0.23 -17.15 11.35
C PRO A 83 -1.25 -16.78 10.25
N SER A 84 -0.81 -16.63 9.00
CA SER A 84 -1.74 -16.50 7.87
C SER A 84 -2.18 -17.89 7.41
N PRO A 85 -3.47 -18.14 7.15
CA PRO A 85 -3.95 -19.43 6.63
C PRO A 85 -3.57 -19.68 5.15
N ARG A 86 -2.75 -18.81 4.54
CA ARG A 86 -2.31 -18.98 3.15
C ARG A 86 -1.47 -20.24 2.98
N GLY A 87 -1.88 -21.08 2.04
CA GLY A 87 -1.22 -22.35 1.76
C GLY A 87 -1.46 -23.33 2.91
N ASP A 88 -0.38 -23.76 3.55
CA ASP A 88 -0.37 -24.67 4.69
C ASP A 88 -0.29 -23.95 6.05
N GLY A 89 -0.37 -22.61 6.07
CA GLY A 89 -0.24 -21.82 7.28
C GLY A 89 1.20 -21.39 7.64
N ASN A 90 2.20 -21.87 6.90
CA ASN A 90 3.61 -21.70 7.27
C ASN A 90 4.38 -20.74 6.37
N SER A 91 3.74 -20.21 5.32
CA SER A 91 4.41 -19.36 4.34
C SER A 91 4.34 -17.87 4.68
N HIS A 92 3.33 -17.46 5.46
CA HIS A 92 3.03 -16.06 5.74
C HIS A 92 2.49 -15.88 7.17
N TYR A 93 2.59 -14.65 7.65
CA TYR A 93 2.01 -14.18 8.90
C TYR A 93 1.29 -12.85 8.69
N PHE A 94 0.37 -12.52 9.58
CA PHE A 94 -0.32 -11.23 9.66
C PHE A 94 0.34 -10.32 10.69
N GLU A 95 0.37 -9.03 10.38
CA GLU A 95 0.67 -7.92 11.27
C GLU A 95 -0.46 -6.90 11.14
N TRP A 96 -0.92 -6.33 12.25
CA TRP A 96 -1.92 -5.28 12.26
C TRP A 96 -1.26 -3.90 12.31
N ARG A 97 -1.66 -2.97 11.43
CA ARG A 97 -0.94 -1.73 11.13
C ARG A 97 -1.84 -0.51 11.25
N GLU A 98 -1.36 0.53 11.93
CA GLU A 98 -2.02 1.85 12.01
C GLU A 98 -1.73 2.71 10.78
N SER A 99 -0.70 2.38 10.00
CA SER A 99 -0.35 3.09 8.78
C SER A 99 0.37 2.19 7.79
N MET A 100 0.35 2.57 6.52
CA MET A 100 1.03 1.84 5.46
C MET A 100 1.48 2.75 4.33
N LEU A 101 2.52 2.28 3.63
CA LEU A 101 3.04 2.92 2.43
C LEU A 101 2.81 2.00 1.24
N VAL A 102 2.20 2.56 0.20
CA VAL A 102 2.05 1.90 -1.10
C VAL A 102 2.92 2.64 -2.10
N SER A 103 3.67 1.92 -2.91
CA SER A 103 4.53 2.50 -3.93
C SER A 103 4.25 1.92 -5.30
N MET A 104 4.28 2.76 -6.33
CA MET A 104 4.16 2.37 -7.73
C MET A 104 5.39 2.87 -8.49
N LYS A 105 6.02 1.99 -9.27
CA LYS A 105 7.18 2.30 -10.10
C LYS A 105 6.91 1.92 -11.55
N GLY A 106 7.36 2.74 -12.50
CA GLY A 106 7.23 2.45 -13.93
C GLY A 106 7.02 3.69 -14.80
N PRO A 107 6.62 3.50 -16.06
CA PRO A 107 6.25 4.59 -16.95
C PRO A 107 4.90 5.20 -16.57
N ASP A 108 4.77 6.50 -16.86
CA ASP A 108 3.55 7.31 -16.68
C ASP A 108 3.03 7.33 -15.22
N VAL A 109 3.93 7.10 -14.26
CA VAL A 109 3.55 6.93 -12.85
C VAL A 109 2.98 8.20 -12.24
N ASP A 110 3.44 9.38 -12.65
CA ASP A 110 2.89 10.65 -12.14
C ASP A 110 1.42 10.82 -12.55
N ALA A 111 1.10 10.60 -13.82
CA ALA A 111 -0.27 10.66 -14.34
C ALA A 111 -1.18 9.62 -13.66
N LYS A 112 -0.69 8.38 -13.49
CA LYS A 112 -1.40 7.33 -12.75
C LYS A 112 -1.61 7.70 -11.29
N ALA A 113 -0.65 8.38 -10.66
CA ALA A 113 -0.76 8.82 -9.29
C ALA A 113 -1.83 9.89 -9.11
N ILE A 114 -1.86 10.88 -10.00
CA ILE A 114 -2.92 11.90 -10.05
C ILE A 114 -4.28 11.22 -10.15
N SER A 115 -4.44 10.31 -11.12
CA SER A 115 -5.69 9.57 -11.34
C SER A 115 -6.11 8.73 -10.14
N PHE A 116 -5.16 8.07 -9.48
CA PHE A 116 -5.43 7.26 -8.29
C PHE A 116 -5.94 8.13 -7.14
N THR A 117 -5.24 9.21 -6.81
CA THR A 117 -5.61 10.06 -5.67
C THR A 117 -6.94 10.76 -5.88
N SER A 118 -7.25 11.20 -7.11
CA SER A 118 -8.56 11.82 -7.40
C SER A 118 -9.70 10.81 -7.35
N THR A 119 -9.49 9.59 -7.86
CA THR A 119 -10.50 8.52 -7.80
C THR A 119 -10.72 8.04 -6.38
N TYR A 120 -9.67 7.95 -5.56
CA TYR A 120 -9.77 7.60 -4.14
C TYR A 120 -10.67 8.59 -3.40
N ASP A 121 -10.44 9.89 -3.57
CA ASP A 121 -11.22 10.93 -2.91
C ASP A 121 -12.71 10.89 -3.31
N VAL A 122 -12.99 10.71 -4.60
CA VAL A 122 -14.36 10.55 -5.10
C VAL A 122 -15.00 9.29 -4.49
N TYR A 123 -14.29 8.17 -4.52
CA TYR A 123 -14.81 6.91 -3.98
C TYR A 123 -15.15 7.02 -2.49
N VAL A 124 -14.23 7.54 -1.67
CA VAL A 124 -14.47 7.70 -0.24
C VAL A 124 -15.65 8.66 0.00
N LYS A 125 -15.72 9.77 -0.73
CA LYS A 125 -16.82 10.73 -0.61
C LYS A 125 -18.18 10.12 -1.00
N GLU A 126 -18.23 9.33 -2.06
CA GLU A 126 -19.48 8.77 -2.59
C GLU A 126 -19.97 7.54 -1.85
N TYR A 127 -19.05 6.64 -1.46
CA TYR A 127 -19.40 5.30 -1.00
C TYR A 127 -19.03 5.02 0.46
N CYS A 128 -18.09 5.77 1.04
CA CYS A 128 -17.67 5.60 2.44
C CYS A 128 -18.34 6.58 3.41
N THR A 129 -19.21 7.48 2.91
CA THR A 129 -19.94 8.47 3.74
C THR A 129 -21.24 7.95 4.35
N PHE A 130 -21.56 6.67 4.18
CA PHE A 130 -22.72 6.04 4.82
C PHE A 130 -22.34 5.28 6.09
N SER A 131 -22.15 6.00 7.20
CA SER A 131 -22.57 5.60 8.55
C SER A 131 -22.07 6.62 9.59
N SER A 132 -23.01 7.44 10.06
CA SER A 132 -22.97 8.13 11.37
C SER A 132 -23.02 7.14 12.52
#